data_AF-A0A4W4GQS8-F1
#
_entry.id   AF-A0A4W4GQS8-F1
#
_cell.length_a   1.000
_cell.length_b   1.000
_cell.length_c   1.000
_cell.angle_alpha   90.00
_cell.angle_beta   90.00
_cell.angle_gamma   90.00
#
_symmetry.space_group_name_H-M   'P 1'
#
loop_
_entity.id
_entity.type
_entity.pdbx_description
1 polymer ?
#
loop_
_entity_poly.entity_id
_entity_poly.type
_entity_poly.pdbx_seq_one_letter_code
_entity_poly.pdbx_strand_id
1 'polypeptide(L)'
;LACCKFANRMTSVLIWCLQRCHPPLLTWAVQPQTVDGGWEAWSEWSTCSRTCGAGASISSPLFSPRNGGKYCLGERRRYRICNQELCSLDQPSFRYVQCSRFNTVPYKGRFYKWMHINNRINPCELHCRPVNEYFSEKMMDAVIDGTRCYEDSWSRDMCINGICKSIGCDYEIDSSAMEDRCGVCHGNGSTCETQACFLQLGKVQCPYQILTYQLSKILIFKTRTMK
;
A
#
# COMPACT_ATOMS: atom_id res chain seq x y z
N LEU A 1 -49.33 -24.44 9.64
CA LEU A 1 -49.82 -23.73 8.44
C LEU A 1 -50.48 -24.77 7.53
N ALA A 2 -51.79 -24.66 7.30
CA ALA A 2 -52.53 -25.57 6.41
C ALA A 2 -52.40 -25.09 4.96
N CYS A 3 -52.04 -25.97 4.02
CA CYS A 3 -52.05 -25.66 2.58
C CYS A 3 -53.46 -25.89 2.01
N CYS A 4 -54.23 -24.83 1.82
CA CYS A 4 -55.44 -24.85 1.01
C CYS A 4 -55.09 -24.48 -0.43
N LYS A 5 -55.32 -25.36 -1.41
CA LYS A 5 -55.28 -24.98 -2.83
C LYS A 5 -56.62 -24.35 -3.21
N PHE A 6 -56.58 -23.10 -3.67
CA PHE A 6 -57.71 -22.47 -4.35
C PHE A 6 -57.77 -22.97 -5.79
N ALA A 7 -58.79 -23.75 -6.13
CA ALA A 7 -59.15 -24.03 -7.52
C ALA A 7 -60.30 -23.09 -7.91
N ASN A 8 -60.01 -22.13 -8.79
CA ASN A 8 -61.01 -21.17 -9.25
C ASN A 8 -61.77 -21.78 -10.43
N ARG A 9 -62.99 -22.27 -10.19
CA ARG A 9 -63.99 -22.46 -11.24
C ARG A 9 -65.34 -22.06 -10.70
N MET A 10 -66.03 -21.24 -11.50
CA MET A 10 -67.26 -20.53 -11.16
C MET A 10 -68.27 -21.39 -10.39
N THR A 11 -68.79 -20.78 -9.32
CA THR A 11 -69.91 -21.21 -8.47
C THR A 11 -69.66 -22.40 -7.53
N SER A 12 -69.66 -22.10 -6.21
CA SER A 12 -69.62 -22.99 -5.03
C SER A 12 -68.23 -23.30 -4.44
N VAL A 13 -67.94 -22.70 -3.27
CA VAL A 13 -66.72 -22.94 -2.48
C VAL A 13 -66.92 -24.15 -1.57
N LEU A 14 -66.28 -25.28 -1.89
CA LEU A 14 -66.13 -26.43 -1.00
C LEU A 14 -64.66 -26.53 -0.57
N ILE A 15 -64.39 -26.27 0.71
CA ILE A 15 -63.06 -26.39 1.31
C ILE A 15 -62.83 -27.85 1.67
N TRP A 16 -61.90 -28.52 0.99
CA TRP A 16 -61.41 -29.83 1.39
C TRP A 16 -60.04 -29.70 2.04
N CYS A 17 -59.96 -29.99 3.34
CA CYS A 17 -58.70 -30.15 4.05
C CYS A 17 -58.29 -31.64 3.99
N LEU A 18 -57.32 -31.98 3.12
CA LEU A 18 -56.68 -33.30 3.17
C LEU A 18 -55.61 -33.30 4.27
N GLN A 19 -55.76 -34.23 5.21
CA GLN A 19 -55.08 -34.22 6.50
C GLN A 19 -53.63 -34.75 6.48
N ARG A 20 -53.01 -34.95 5.31
CA ARG A 20 -51.61 -35.37 5.18
C ARG A 20 -50.95 -34.77 3.94
N CYS A 21 -50.31 -33.62 4.10
CA CYS A 21 -49.27 -33.19 3.17
C CYS A 21 -47.97 -33.92 3.57
N HIS A 22 -47.65 -35.01 2.89
CA HIS A 22 -46.27 -35.49 2.89
C HIS A 22 -45.43 -34.46 2.12
N PRO A 23 -44.39 -33.84 2.71
CA PRO A 23 -43.45 -33.10 1.91
C PRO A 23 -42.82 -34.07 0.90
N PRO A 24 -42.73 -33.73 -0.40
CA PRO A 24 -41.95 -34.53 -1.32
C PRO A 24 -40.52 -34.56 -0.77
N LEU A 25 -40.01 -35.78 -0.64
CA LEU A 25 -38.71 -36.09 -0.09
C LEU A 25 -37.63 -35.25 -0.78
N LEU A 26 -36.89 -34.50 0.04
CA LEU A 26 -35.46 -34.26 -0.10
C LEU A 26 -35.00 -33.85 -1.52
N THR A 27 -35.22 -32.59 -1.89
CA THR A 27 -34.08 -31.87 -2.48
C THR A 27 -33.06 -31.76 -1.36
N TRP A 28 -32.13 -32.71 -1.31
CA TRP A 28 -30.87 -32.58 -0.60
C TRP A 28 -30.36 -31.15 -0.86
N ALA A 29 -30.46 -30.29 0.16
CA ALA A 29 -29.65 -29.09 0.17
C ALA A 29 -28.22 -29.63 0.22
N VAL A 30 -27.54 -29.71 -0.92
CA VAL A 30 -26.10 -29.94 -0.91
C VAL A 30 -25.49 -28.74 -0.22
N GLN A 31 -25.24 -28.97 1.06
CA GLN A 31 -24.10 -28.49 1.79
C GLN A 31 -22.97 -28.07 0.85
N PRO A 32 -22.75 -26.79 0.46
CA PRO A 32 -21.58 -26.46 -0.32
C PRO A 32 -20.35 -26.97 0.43
N GLN A 33 -19.54 -27.80 -0.23
CA GLN A 33 -18.40 -28.46 0.43
C GLN A 33 -17.49 -27.40 1.05
N THR A 34 -17.22 -27.53 2.34
CA THR A 34 -16.28 -26.66 3.05
C THR A 34 -14.88 -26.88 2.49
N VAL A 35 -14.26 -25.86 1.92
CA VAL A 35 -12.90 -25.92 1.38
C VAL A 35 -12.03 -25.01 2.23
N ASP A 36 -11.10 -25.59 2.97
CA ASP A 36 -10.11 -24.82 3.72
C ASP A 36 -9.12 -24.15 2.74
N GLY A 37 -8.52 -23.04 3.16
CA GLY A 37 -7.45 -22.40 2.38
C GLY A 37 -6.18 -23.25 2.36
N GLY A 38 -5.30 -22.99 1.40
CA GLY A 38 -3.99 -23.63 1.29
C GLY A 38 -2.88 -22.59 1.04
N TRP A 39 -1.78 -22.69 1.77
CA TRP A 39 -0.57 -21.86 1.57
C TRP A 39 0.29 -22.29 0.38
N GLU A 40 0.04 -23.47 -0.18
CA GLU A 40 0.99 -24.19 -1.03
C GLU A 40 1.23 -23.54 -2.40
N ALA A 41 0.38 -22.58 -2.81
CA ALA A 41 0.59 -21.83 -4.04
C ALA A 41 0.13 -20.38 -3.93
N TRP A 42 1.00 -19.46 -4.35
CA TRP A 42 0.76 -18.03 -4.41
C TRP A 42 0.47 -17.61 -5.84
N SER A 43 -0.36 -16.58 -6.00
CA SER A 43 -0.60 -15.99 -7.31
C SER A 43 0.66 -15.31 -7.83
N GLU A 44 0.73 -15.15 -9.14
CA GLU A 44 1.67 -14.23 -9.74
C GLU A 44 1.54 -12.84 -9.10
N TRP A 45 2.66 -12.14 -9.04
CA TRP A 45 2.69 -10.79 -8.50
C TRP A 45 1.81 -9.86 -9.34
N SER A 46 1.06 -8.99 -8.66
CA SER A 46 0.32 -7.93 -9.31
C SER A 46 1.25 -7.01 -10.10
N THR A 47 0.66 -6.21 -10.97
CA THR A 47 1.34 -5.03 -11.50
C THR A 47 1.84 -4.16 -10.36
N CYS A 48 3.04 -3.60 -10.53
CA CYS A 48 3.62 -2.68 -9.56
C CYS A 48 2.73 -1.43 -9.44
N SER A 49 2.55 -0.93 -8.22
CA SER A 49 1.75 0.27 -7.95
C SER A 49 2.31 1.54 -8.61
N ARG A 50 3.59 1.51 -8.99
CA ARG A 50 4.32 2.62 -9.62
C ARG A 50 5.21 2.09 -10.75
N THR A 51 5.50 2.93 -11.72
CA THR A 51 6.45 2.63 -12.82
C THR A 51 7.88 3.10 -12.52
N CYS A 52 8.05 3.95 -11.51
CA CYS A 52 9.34 4.47 -11.04
C CYS A 52 9.26 4.83 -9.54
N GLY A 53 10.42 5.07 -8.94
CA GLY A 53 10.62 5.59 -7.61
C GLY A 53 10.27 4.62 -6.50
N ALA A 54 10.36 3.32 -6.79
CA ALA A 54 9.96 2.18 -5.96
C ALA A 54 8.46 2.18 -5.60
N GLY A 55 7.74 1.19 -6.14
CA GLY A 55 6.36 0.87 -5.78
C GLY A 55 6.27 -0.48 -5.07
N ALA A 56 5.05 -0.96 -4.86
CA ALA A 56 4.78 -2.26 -4.26
C ALA A 56 3.96 -3.14 -5.21
N SER A 57 4.25 -4.44 -5.19
CA SER A 57 3.42 -5.48 -5.81
C SER A 57 2.87 -6.39 -4.72
N ILE A 58 1.67 -6.90 -4.94
CA ILE A 58 0.98 -7.80 -4.03
C ILE A 58 0.83 -9.18 -4.67
N SER A 59 1.01 -10.23 -3.88
CA SER A 59 0.62 -11.59 -4.22
C SER A 59 -0.34 -12.11 -3.16
N SER A 60 -1.38 -12.82 -3.60
CA SER A 60 -2.42 -13.43 -2.76
C SER A 60 -2.36 -14.97 -2.85
N PRO A 61 -2.82 -15.70 -1.83
CA PRO A 61 -2.93 -17.16 -1.90
C PRO A 61 -3.87 -17.59 -3.03
N LEU A 62 -3.49 -18.60 -3.83
CA LEU A 62 -4.33 -19.11 -4.91
C LEU A 62 -5.57 -19.83 -4.38
N PHE A 63 -5.46 -20.47 -3.23
CA PHE A 63 -6.53 -21.24 -2.61
C PHE A 63 -7.08 -20.49 -1.39
N SER A 64 -8.09 -19.66 -1.63
CA SER A 64 -8.87 -19.02 -0.56
C SER A 64 -9.97 -19.97 -0.05
N PRO A 65 -10.27 -19.98 1.26
CA PRO A 65 -11.29 -20.84 1.81
C PRO A 65 -12.68 -20.54 1.22
N ARG A 66 -13.51 -21.57 1.05
CA ARG A 66 -14.89 -21.47 0.57
C ARG A 66 -15.84 -22.16 1.53
N ASN A 67 -17.09 -21.69 1.54
CA ASN A 67 -18.21 -22.33 2.26
C ASN A 67 -17.95 -22.53 3.76
N GLY A 68 -17.33 -21.55 4.42
CA GLY A 68 -17.00 -21.63 5.86
C GLY A 68 -15.73 -22.43 6.18
N GLY A 69 -14.94 -22.79 5.17
CA GLY A 69 -13.60 -23.35 5.37
C GLY A 69 -12.66 -22.39 6.12
N LYS A 70 -11.67 -22.97 6.78
CA LYS A 70 -10.72 -22.26 7.64
C LYS A 70 -9.65 -21.57 6.79
N TYR A 71 -9.34 -20.33 7.15
CA TYR A 71 -8.12 -19.68 6.68
C TYR A 71 -6.91 -20.33 7.34
N CYS A 72 -5.84 -20.50 6.57
CA CYS A 72 -4.56 -20.83 7.16
C CYS A 72 -4.09 -19.67 8.05
N LEU A 73 -3.41 -19.99 9.15
CA LEU A 73 -2.79 -19.01 10.03
C LEU A 73 -1.49 -18.50 9.39
N GLY A 74 -1.31 -17.18 9.29
CA GLY A 74 -0.14 -16.55 8.64
C GLY A 74 -0.49 -15.33 7.78
N GLU A 75 0.48 -14.90 6.97
CA GLU A 75 0.39 -13.72 6.10
C GLU A 75 -0.64 -13.87 5.01
N ARG A 76 -1.77 -13.15 5.07
CA ARG A 76 -2.84 -13.29 4.06
C ARG A 76 -2.49 -12.73 2.68
N ARG A 77 -1.43 -11.94 2.60
CA ARG A 77 -0.93 -11.25 1.41
C ARG A 77 0.58 -11.12 1.54
N ARG A 78 1.29 -11.32 0.45
CA ARG A 78 2.72 -11.02 0.34
C ARG A 78 2.92 -9.73 -0.42
N TYR A 79 3.96 -9.01 -0.03
CA TYR A 79 4.33 -7.74 -0.65
C TYR A 79 5.79 -7.80 -1.06
N ARG A 80 6.13 -7.13 -2.15
CA ARG A 80 7.51 -6.87 -2.55
C ARG A 80 7.64 -5.48 -3.14
N ILE A 81 8.83 -4.91 -3.03
CA ILE A 81 9.15 -3.66 -3.70
C ILE A 81 9.48 -3.94 -5.18
N CYS A 82 9.11 -3.02 -6.06
CA CYS A 82 9.27 -3.13 -7.50
C CYS A 82 9.56 -1.77 -8.14
N ASN A 83 10.11 -1.76 -9.36
CA ASN A 83 10.39 -0.55 -10.14
C ASN A 83 11.18 0.51 -9.35
N GLN A 84 12.37 0.11 -8.89
CA GLN A 84 13.25 0.90 -8.02
C GLN A 84 13.92 2.10 -8.73
N GLU A 85 13.90 2.10 -10.06
CA GLU A 85 14.46 3.18 -10.88
C GLU A 85 13.87 4.53 -10.50
N LEU A 86 14.72 5.54 -10.34
CA LEU A 86 14.28 6.87 -9.91
C LEU A 86 13.32 7.50 -10.93
N CYS A 87 12.30 8.20 -10.42
CA CYS A 87 11.46 9.04 -11.26
C CYS A 87 12.23 10.31 -11.68
N SER A 88 11.79 10.94 -12.77
CA SER A 88 12.29 12.27 -13.17
C SER A 88 12.04 13.30 -12.06
N LEU A 89 12.98 14.22 -11.85
CA LEU A 89 12.95 15.20 -10.76
C LEU A 89 11.74 16.14 -10.82
N ASP A 90 11.17 16.36 -12.01
CA ASP A 90 10.01 17.25 -12.21
C ASP A 90 8.67 16.59 -11.90
N GLN A 91 8.66 15.28 -11.60
CA GLN A 91 7.40 14.59 -11.32
C GLN A 91 6.90 14.88 -9.90
N PRO A 92 5.58 15.07 -9.72
CA PRO A 92 5.00 15.22 -8.40
C PRO A 92 5.16 13.92 -7.58
N SER A 93 5.16 14.06 -6.25
CA SER A 93 5.22 12.89 -5.38
C SER A 93 4.01 11.97 -5.57
N PHE A 94 4.20 10.67 -5.34
CA PHE A 94 3.12 9.69 -5.51
C PHE A 94 1.93 9.96 -4.59
N ARG A 95 2.17 10.51 -3.40
CA ARG A 95 1.12 10.94 -2.46
C ARG A 95 0.36 12.16 -2.99
N TYR A 96 1.05 13.13 -3.59
CA TYR A 96 0.40 14.26 -4.24
C TYR A 96 -0.53 13.81 -5.38
N VAL A 97 -0.06 12.86 -6.21
CA VAL A 97 -0.88 12.29 -7.30
C VAL A 97 -2.15 11.62 -6.78
N GLN A 98 -2.11 11.01 -5.59
CA GLN A 98 -3.32 10.43 -4.98
C GLN A 98 -4.32 11.50 -4.54
N CYS A 99 -3.86 12.61 -3.93
CA CYS A 99 -4.75 13.73 -3.62
C CYS A 99 -5.32 14.37 -4.89
N SER A 100 -4.54 14.49 -5.96
CA SER A 100 -4.99 15.17 -7.20
C SER A 100 -6.11 14.44 -7.92
N ARG A 101 -6.33 13.13 -7.66
CA ARG A 101 -7.49 12.37 -8.15
C ARG A 101 -8.82 12.93 -7.65
N PHE A 102 -8.83 13.67 -6.54
CA PHE A 102 -10.01 14.32 -6.00
C PHE A 102 -10.26 15.72 -6.58
N ASN A 103 -9.39 16.22 -7.47
CA ASN A 103 -9.58 17.55 -8.08
C ASN A 103 -10.85 17.61 -8.95
N THR A 104 -11.27 16.49 -9.50
CA THR A 104 -12.47 16.37 -10.35
C THR A 104 -13.71 15.94 -9.56
N VAL A 105 -13.63 15.84 -8.24
CA VAL A 105 -14.73 15.44 -7.36
C VAL A 105 -15.14 16.65 -6.51
N PRO A 106 -16.41 17.10 -6.55
CA PRO A 106 -16.84 18.26 -5.78
C PRO A 106 -16.91 17.92 -4.29
N TYR A 107 -16.24 18.72 -3.46
CA TYR A 107 -16.34 18.68 -2.01
C TYR A 107 -17.25 19.81 -1.53
N LYS A 108 -18.36 19.47 -0.87
CA LYS A 108 -19.39 20.43 -0.44
C LYS A 108 -19.84 21.38 -1.57
N GLY A 109 -19.98 20.83 -2.79
CA GLY A 109 -20.43 21.57 -3.97
C GLY A 109 -19.36 22.42 -4.67
N ARG A 110 -18.09 22.38 -4.24
CA ARG A 110 -16.98 23.12 -4.87
C ARG A 110 -15.85 22.20 -5.26
N PHE A 111 -15.17 22.56 -6.36
CA PHE A 111 -13.95 21.88 -6.78
C PHE A 111 -12.73 22.54 -6.17
N TYR A 112 -11.75 21.73 -5.81
CA TYR A 112 -10.51 22.18 -5.18
C TYR A 112 -9.32 21.52 -5.86
N LYS A 113 -8.18 22.21 -5.87
CA LYS A 113 -6.89 21.58 -6.15
C LYS A 113 -6.33 21.09 -4.83
N TRP A 114 -6.22 19.77 -4.68
CA TRP A 114 -5.78 19.12 -3.46
C TRP A 114 -4.27 18.87 -3.47
N MET A 115 -3.65 19.01 -2.31
CA MET A 115 -2.26 18.65 -2.03
C MET A 115 -2.17 17.82 -0.76
N HIS A 116 -1.14 16.98 -0.64
CA HIS A 116 -0.97 16.10 0.51
C HIS A 116 -0.55 16.87 1.77
N ILE A 117 -0.86 16.28 2.93
CA ILE A 117 -0.34 16.70 4.23
C ILE A 117 0.55 15.59 4.78
N ASN A 118 1.71 15.97 5.32
CA ASN A 118 2.62 15.04 5.99
C ASN A 118 2.14 14.80 7.43
N ASN A 119 1.42 13.68 7.63
CA ASN A 119 1.02 13.22 8.95
C ASN A 119 2.11 12.30 9.53
N ARG A 120 2.82 12.74 10.57
CA ARG A 120 3.87 11.93 11.20
C ARG A 120 3.35 10.83 12.14
N ILE A 121 2.08 10.94 12.56
CA ILE A 121 1.44 9.98 13.48
C ILE A 121 0.88 8.80 12.69
N ASN A 122 0.05 9.10 11.68
CA ASN A 122 -0.52 8.12 10.76
C ASN A 122 -0.07 8.42 9.33
N PRO A 123 1.21 8.14 8.99
CA PRO A 123 1.76 8.47 7.68
C PRO A 123 1.07 7.73 6.54
N CYS A 124 0.41 6.60 6.79
CA CYS A 124 -0.22 5.82 5.73
C CYS A 124 -1.70 6.14 5.48
N GLU A 125 -2.27 7.11 6.18
CA GLU A 125 -3.57 7.70 5.82
C GLU A 125 -3.39 8.78 4.75
N LEU A 126 -4.37 8.93 3.85
CA LEU A 126 -4.35 10.01 2.87
C LEU A 126 -5.09 11.23 3.41
N HIS A 127 -4.34 12.17 3.98
CA HIS A 127 -4.84 13.49 4.33
C HIS A 127 -4.47 14.50 3.24
N CYS A 128 -5.47 15.26 2.78
CA CYS A 128 -5.31 16.26 1.75
C CYS A 128 -5.87 17.61 2.22
N ARG A 129 -5.27 18.71 1.76
CA ARG A 129 -5.79 20.06 1.92
C ARG A 129 -5.91 20.74 0.57
N PRO A 130 -6.86 21.66 0.36
CA PRO A 130 -6.83 22.51 -0.81
C PRO A 130 -5.59 23.43 -0.77
N VAL A 131 -5.04 23.75 -1.93
CA VAL A 131 -3.85 24.60 -2.04
C VAL A 131 -4.05 26.00 -1.43
N ASN A 132 -5.27 26.54 -1.52
CA ASN A 132 -5.61 27.92 -1.12
C ASN A 132 -6.55 28.00 0.10
N GLU A 133 -6.69 26.91 0.87
CA GLU A 133 -7.57 26.87 2.03
C GLU A 133 -6.83 26.27 3.23
N TYR A 134 -7.35 26.52 4.43
CA TYR A 134 -6.71 26.06 5.69
C TYR A 134 -7.25 24.73 6.20
N PHE A 135 -8.39 24.27 5.70
CA PHE A 135 -8.97 23.01 6.14
C PHE A 135 -8.27 21.81 5.49
N SER A 136 -8.37 20.68 6.15
CA SER A 136 -7.81 19.39 5.72
C SER A 136 -8.85 18.30 5.87
N GLU A 137 -8.79 17.30 5.01
CA GLU A 137 -9.71 16.17 5.04
C GLU A 137 -8.97 14.86 4.84
N LYS A 138 -9.45 13.82 5.54
CA LYS A 138 -9.01 12.45 5.31
C LYS A 138 -9.76 11.89 4.11
N MET A 139 -9.09 11.83 2.97
CA MET A 139 -9.68 11.37 1.72
C MET A 139 -9.75 9.84 1.62
N MET A 140 -8.77 9.14 2.21
CA MET A 140 -8.74 7.68 2.24
C MET A 140 -8.11 7.19 3.54
N ASP A 141 -8.59 6.04 4.04
CA ASP A 141 -8.04 5.38 5.23
C ASP A 141 -6.62 4.84 5.02
N ALA A 142 -6.27 4.52 3.76
CA ALA A 142 -4.93 4.11 3.39
C ALA A 142 -4.52 4.73 2.06
N VAL A 143 -3.27 5.18 1.98
CA VAL A 143 -2.60 5.48 0.71
C VAL A 143 -2.34 4.17 -0.07
N ILE A 144 -2.10 4.29 -1.37
CA ILE A 144 -1.74 3.15 -2.22
C ILE A 144 -0.39 2.56 -1.76
N ASP A 145 -0.30 1.23 -1.73
CA ASP A 145 0.93 0.53 -1.35
C ASP A 145 2.14 0.99 -2.17
N GLY A 146 3.29 1.18 -1.51
CA GLY A 146 4.50 1.75 -2.12
C GLY A 146 4.56 3.28 -2.11
N THR A 147 3.60 3.95 -1.46
CA THR A 147 3.74 5.38 -1.13
C THR A 147 4.71 5.55 0.02
N ARG A 148 5.66 6.49 -0.09
CA ARG A 148 6.56 6.83 1.01
C ARG A 148 5.79 7.27 2.25
N CYS A 149 6.23 6.84 3.43
CA CYS A 149 5.58 7.27 4.69
C CYS A 149 5.79 8.76 4.94
N TYR A 150 7.01 9.25 4.72
CA TYR A 150 7.43 10.61 5.02
C TYR A 150 8.09 11.25 3.80
N GLU A 151 7.54 12.35 3.30
CA GLU A 151 8.05 13.05 2.11
C GLU A 151 9.26 13.95 2.41
N ASP A 152 9.46 14.31 3.68
CA ASP A 152 10.53 15.19 4.16
C ASP A 152 11.70 14.42 4.80
N SER A 153 11.74 13.10 4.62
CA SER A 153 12.75 12.21 5.19
C SER A 153 13.56 11.51 4.09
N TRP A 154 14.82 11.24 4.39
CA TRP A 154 15.67 10.34 3.60
C TRP A 154 15.29 8.88 3.76
N SER A 155 14.37 8.59 4.68
CA SER A 155 13.88 7.24 4.89
C SER A 155 13.29 6.64 3.61
N ARG A 156 13.58 5.36 3.40
CA ARG A 156 12.95 4.53 2.37
C ARG A 156 11.62 3.94 2.82
N ASP A 157 11.15 4.24 4.04
CA ASP A 157 9.93 3.66 4.59
C ASP A 157 8.73 3.87 3.68
N MET A 158 7.95 2.80 3.49
CA MET A 158 6.81 2.78 2.59
C MET A 158 5.57 2.25 3.29
N CYS A 159 4.42 2.78 2.88
CA CYS A 159 3.14 2.28 3.28
C CYS A 159 2.84 0.97 2.56
N ILE A 160 2.62 -0.09 3.34
CA ILE A 160 2.26 -1.42 2.88
C ILE A 160 1.10 -1.90 3.74
N ASN A 161 -0.03 -2.19 3.11
CA ASN A 161 -1.28 -2.59 3.77
C ASN A 161 -1.73 -1.60 4.86
N GLY A 162 -1.59 -0.29 4.59
CA GLY A 162 -1.95 0.78 5.53
C GLY A 162 -0.98 0.98 6.71
N ILE A 163 0.13 0.23 6.77
CA ILE A 163 1.13 0.32 7.83
C ILE A 163 2.44 0.84 7.26
N CYS A 164 3.12 1.73 7.98
CA CYS A 164 4.44 2.18 7.59
C CYS A 164 5.48 1.09 7.89
N LYS A 165 6.11 0.57 6.83
CA LYS A 165 7.11 -0.51 6.90
C LYS A 165 8.50 0.03 6.62
N SER A 166 9.48 -0.52 7.32
CA SER A 166 10.89 -0.21 7.11
C SER A 166 11.35 -0.88 5.82
N ILE A 167 12.06 -0.16 4.96
CA ILE A 167 12.59 -0.71 3.71
C ILE A 167 14.12 -0.63 3.74
N GLY A 168 14.77 -1.79 3.68
CA GLY A 168 16.23 -1.90 3.71
C GLY A 168 16.89 -1.24 2.49
N CYS A 169 18.21 -1.10 2.53
CA CYS A 169 18.97 -0.61 1.37
C CYS A 169 18.96 -1.56 0.16
N ASP A 170 18.58 -2.80 0.40
CA ASP A 170 18.33 -3.88 -0.56
C ASP A 170 16.90 -3.86 -1.14
N TYR A 171 16.06 -2.92 -0.71
CA TYR A 171 14.63 -2.82 -1.02
C TYR A 171 13.76 -3.99 -0.53
N GLU A 172 14.25 -4.76 0.44
CA GLU A 172 13.45 -5.77 1.11
C GLU A 172 12.68 -5.18 2.30
N ILE A 173 11.45 -5.65 2.48
CA ILE A 173 10.53 -5.16 3.52
C ILE A 173 10.99 -5.69 4.87
N ASP A 174 11.09 -4.80 5.86
CA ASP A 174 11.57 -5.06 7.22
C ASP A 174 12.98 -5.71 7.26
N SER A 175 13.79 -5.48 6.22
CA SER A 175 15.20 -5.90 6.16
C SER A 175 16.08 -5.08 7.09
N SER A 176 17.07 -5.73 7.70
CA SER A 176 18.10 -5.09 8.52
C SER A 176 19.27 -4.56 7.68
N ALA A 177 19.18 -4.62 6.35
CA ALA A 177 20.18 -4.10 5.44
C ALA A 177 20.34 -2.58 5.55
N MET A 178 21.54 -2.15 5.93
CA MET A 178 21.90 -0.74 6.09
C MET A 178 22.98 -0.35 5.10
N GLU A 179 22.94 0.93 4.71
CA GLU A 179 24.04 1.55 3.98
C GLU A 179 25.25 1.74 4.90
N ASP A 180 26.43 1.59 4.33
CA ASP A 180 27.65 2.03 4.97
C ASP A 180 27.79 3.57 4.93
N ARG A 181 28.88 4.07 5.49
CA ARG A 181 29.21 5.51 5.48
C ARG A 181 29.32 6.13 4.08
N CYS A 182 29.45 5.32 3.04
CA CYS A 182 29.59 5.71 1.65
C CYS A 182 28.26 5.64 0.89
N GLY A 183 27.16 5.27 1.54
CA GLY A 183 25.86 5.05 0.90
C GLY A 183 25.78 3.72 0.13
N VAL A 184 26.71 2.79 0.34
CA VAL A 184 26.69 1.47 -0.31
C VAL A 184 25.99 0.48 0.61
N CYS A 185 24.96 -0.19 0.08
CA CYS A 185 24.23 -1.22 0.82
C CYS A 185 25.14 -2.40 1.18
N HIS A 186 25.15 -2.80 2.46
CA HIS A 186 26.10 -3.80 3.01
C HIS A 186 27.58 -3.49 2.73
N GLY A 187 27.90 -2.22 2.47
CA GLY A 187 29.27 -1.82 2.24
C GLY A 187 30.13 -1.89 3.50
N ASN A 188 31.44 -1.84 3.31
CA ASN A 188 32.43 -1.85 4.38
C ASN A 188 33.08 -0.47 4.61
N GLY A 189 32.59 0.58 3.93
CA GLY A 189 33.11 1.93 4.02
C GLY A 189 34.40 2.20 3.24
N SER A 190 34.83 1.28 2.37
CA SER A 190 36.07 1.40 1.59
C SER A 190 35.90 2.12 0.24
N THR A 191 34.66 2.36 -0.20
CA THR A 191 34.34 2.97 -1.50
C THR A 191 34.38 4.50 -1.49
N CYS A 192 34.59 5.09 -0.32
CA CYS A 192 34.70 6.52 -0.11
C CYS A 192 35.71 6.84 0.99
N GLU A 193 36.25 8.06 0.95
CA GLU A 193 37.14 8.60 1.97
C GLU A 193 36.56 9.89 2.54
N THR A 194 36.87 10.19 3.80
CA THR A 194 36.47 11.44 4.44
C THR A 194 37.48 12.51 4.12
N GLN A 195 37.00 13.62 3.56
CA GLN A 195 37.85 14.78 3.29
C GLN A 195 37.58 15.87 4.32
N ALA A 196 38.65 16.46 4.86
CA ALA A 196 38.54 17.61 5.75
C ALA A 196 38.19 18.85 4.94
N CYS A 197 37.17 19.58 5.37
CA CYS A 197 36.86 20.92 4.87
C CYS A 197 37.24 21.95 5.91
N PHE A 198 37.68 23.12 5.46
CA PHE A 198 38.15 24.20 6.32
C PHE A 198 37.08 25.29 6.40
N LEU A 199 36.87 25.83 7.59
CA LEU A 199 36.06 27.03 7.77
C LEU A 199 36.96 28.25 7.57
N GLN A 200 36.73 28.99 6.49
CA GLN A 200 37.44 30.24 6.22
C GLN A 200 36.43 31.35 6.05
N LEU A 201 36.50 32.38 6.92
CA LEU A 201 35.61 33.55 6.89
C LEU A 201 34.11 33.18 6.90
N GLY A 202 33.71 32.22 7.73
CA GLY A 202 32.33 31.77 7.86
C GLY A 202 31.80 30.92 6.70
N LYS A 203 32.66 30.54 5.75
CA LYS A 203 32.32 29.64 4.62
C LYS A 203 33.05 28.31 4.77
N VAL A 204 32.33 27.21 4.53
CA VAL A 204 32.93 25.87 4.45
C VAL A 204 33.59 25.72 3.09
N GLN A 205 34.92 25.68 3.08
CA GLN A 205 35.73 25.48 1.89
C GLN A 205 36.20 24.02 1.84
N CYS A 206 35.73 23.29 0.84
CA CYS A 206 36.14 21.92 0.58
C CYS A 206 37.08 21.88 -0.63
N PRO A 207 38.18 21.12 -0.58
CA PRO A 207 39.12 21.03 -1.70
C PRO A 207 38.53 20.39 -2.97
N TYR A 208 37.35 19.74 -2.88
CA TYR A 208 36.64 19.15 -4.02
C TYR A 208 35.11 19.36 -3.92
N GLN A 209 34.43 19.19 -5.06
CA GLN A 209 32.99 19.35 -5.21
C GLN A 209 32.20 18.25 -4.46
N ILE A 210 31.16 18.64 -3.73
CA ILE A 210 30.32 17.75 -2.90
C ILE A 210 29.34 17.00 -3.79
N LEU A 211 29.40 15.66 -3.82
CA LEU A 211 28.51 14.83 -4.64
C LEU A 211 27.37 14.16 -3.86
N THR A 212 27.45 14.10 -2.53
CA THR A 212 26.36 13.57 -1.68
C THR A 212 26.28 14.35 -0.37
N TYR A 213 25.06 14.71 0.04
CA TYR A 213 24.76 15.46 1.25
C TYR A 213 23.85 14.61 2.16
N GLN A 214 24.29 14.25 3.37
CA GLN A 214 23.45 13.62 4.39
C GLN A 214 23.04 14.70 5.41
N LEU A 215 21.74 15.02 5.48
CA LEU A 215 21.21 16.19 6.20
C LEU A 215 21.36 16.15 7.74
N SER A 216 21.90 15.09 8.34
CA SER A 216 21.91 14.94 9.81
C SER A 216 23.29 15.05 10.48
N LYS A 217 24.41 15.02 9.74
CA LYS A 217 25.76 15.27 10.27
C LYS A 217 26.63 15.83 9.16
N ILE A 218 27.34 16.94 9.40
CA ILE A 218 28.31 17.48 8.43
C ILE A 218 29.47 16.47 8.31
N LEU A 219 29.34 15.52 7.40
CA LEU A 219 30.38 14.59 6.96
C LEU A 219 30.28 14.49 5.44
N ILE A 220 31.40 14.81 4.79
CA ILE A 220 31.48 14.96 3.33
C ILE A 220 32.20 13.72 2.78
N PHE A 221 31.47 12.93 1.99
CA PHE A 221 31.96 11.71 1.35
C PHE A 221 32.04 11.93 -0.16
N LYS A 222 33.16 11.57 -0.78
CA LYS A 222 33.28 11.46 -2.24
C LYS A 222 33.07 10.00 -2.61
N THR A 223 32.14 9.73 -3.51
CA THR A 223 32.04 8.44 -4.21
C THR A 223 32.91 8.47 -5.47
N ARG A 224 33.54 7.33 -5.79
CA ARG A 224 34.45 7.04 -6.93
C ARG A 224 35.93 7.44 -6.74
N THR A 225 36.70 6.48 -6.26
CA THR A 225 38.01 6.15 -6.82
C THR A 225 37.79 5.39 -8.14
N MET A 226 37.89 6.08 -9.28
CA MET A 226 38.24 5.37 -10.51
C MET A 226 39.76 5.21 -10.48
N LYS A 227 40.22 3.95 -10.51
CA LYS A 227 41.62 3.63 -10.78
C LYS A 227 42.05 4.24 -12.12
#